data_AF-A0A2S9YQ82-F1
#
_entry.id   AF-A0A2S9YQ82-F1
#
_cell.length_a   1.000
_cell.length_b   1.000
_cell.length_c   1.000
_cell.angle_alpha   90.00
_cell.angle_beta   90.00
_cell.angle_gamma   90.00
#
_symmetry.space_group_name_H-M   'P 1'
#
loop_
_entity.id
_entity.type
_entity.pdbx_description
1 polymer ?
#
loop_
_entity_poly.entity_id
_entity_poly.type
_entity_poly.pdbx_seq_one_letter_code
_entity_poly.pdbx_strand_id
1 'polypeptide(L)'
;MAAATSIGRTALSNQIDELTQRWLPMMLWRVGVSTAQAARMRVAVEGDGGLRDRLDFAQGAVMFAPAQPSQGDLPSADVAQSLIEIISELRAALAEADADLDGAQRRVDSVNRRLIRLVVGAPRSPRPARVSQRYEFGAGEIPRLTQANWWMRLFARTSALVR
;
A
#
# COMPACT_ATOMS: atom_id res chain seq x y z
N MET A 1 7.69 -0.25 32.30
CA MET A 1 8.11 -0.59 30.91
C MET A 1 7.01 -1.27 30.12
N ALA A 2 6.22 -2.22 30.67
CA ALA A 2 5.13 -2.90 29.94
C ALA A 2 4.04 -1.99 29.32
N ALA A 3 3.70 -0.86 29.97
CA ALA A 3 2.69 0.07 29.46
C ALA A 3 3.11 0.79 28.16
N ALA A 4 4.41 1.12 28.00
CA ALA A 4 4.90 1.79 26.80
C ALA A 4 4.87 0.85 25.58
N THR A 5 5.21 -0.44 25.79
CA THR A 5 5.11 -1.48 24.76
C THR A 5 3.65 -1.73 24.35
N SER A 6 2.72 -1.74 25.30
CA SER A 6 1.27 -1.90 25.02
C SER A 6 0.69 -0.74 24.20
N ILE A 7 1.08 0.52 24.50
CA ILE A 7 0.66 1.71 23.73
C ILE A 7 1.23 1.65 22.30
N GLY A 8 2.52 1.33 22.16
CA GLY A 8 3.19 1.23 20.86
C GLY A 8 2.60 0.13 19.98
N ARG A 9 2.30 -1.05 20.55
CA ARG A 9 1.61 -2.13 19.86
C ARG A 9 0.22 -1.71 19.37
N THR A 10 -0.56 -1.05 20.22
CA THR A 10 -1.91 -0.59 19.86
C THR A 10 -1.85 0.42 18.69
N ALA A 11 -0.87 1.34 18.70
CA ALA A 11 -0.67 2.28 17.61
C ALA A 11 -0.31 1.58 16.29
N LEU A 12 0.56 0.57 16.32
CA LEU A 12 0.92 -0.23 15.15
C LEU A 12 -0.31 -0.95 14.59
N SER A 13 -1.10 -1.62 15.44
CA SER A 13 -2.32 -2.32 15.00
C SER A 13 -3.33 -1.35 14.38
N ASN A 14 -3.50 -0.16 14.94
CA ASN A 14 -4.36 0.88 14.37
C ASN A 14 -3.84 1.37 13.01
N GLN A 15 -2.52 1.52 12.84
CA GLN A 15 -1.94 1.89 11.56
C GLN A 15 -2.15 0.82 10.50
N ILE A 16 -1.98 -0.46 10.86
CA ILE A 16 -2.24 -1.58 9.94
C ILE A 16 -3.73 -1.61 9.60
N ASP A 17 -4.62 -1.44 10.59
CA ASP A 17 -6.06 -1.33 10.37
C ASP A 17 -6.39 -0.20 9.36
N GLU A 18 -5.87 1.00 9.56
CA GLU A 18 -6.06 2.13 8.63
C GLU A 18 -5.57 1.81 7.22
N LEU A 19 -4.36 1.24 7.09
CA LEU A 19 -3.82 0.85 5.78
C LEU A 19 -4.70 -0.19 5.09
N THR A 20 -5.20 -1.17 5.84
CA THR A 20 -6.05 -2.23 5.30
C THR A 20 -7.40 -1.67 4.84
N GLN A 21 -8.06 -0.83 5.65
CA GLN A 21 -9.35 -0.23 5.32
C GLN A 21 -9.25 0.72 4.13
N ARG A 22 -8.13 1.47 4.04
CA ARG A 22 -7.92 2.49 3.01
C ARG A 22 -7.54 1.88 1.67
N TRP A 23 -6.53 1.00 1.65
CA TRP A 23 -5.89 0.59 0.40
C TRP A 23 -6.34 -0.77 -0.12
N LEU A 24 -6.57 -1.76 0.76
CA LEU A 24 -6.90 -3.12 0.31
C LEU A 24 -8.20 -3.19 -0.51
N PRO A 25 -9.32 -2.52 -0.18
CA PRO A 25 -10.52 -2.60 -1.01
C PRO A 25 -10.26 -2.20 -2.48
N MET A 26 -9.46 -1.15 -2.69
CA MET A 26 -9.13 -0.68 -4.04
C MET A 26 -8.23 -1.68 -4.78
N MET A 27 -7.26 -2.28 -4.10
CA MET A 27 -6.36 -3.26 -4.70
C MET A 27 -7.06 -4.59 -5.00
N LEU A 28 -7.94 -5.04 -4.10
CA LEU A 28 -8.78 -6.22 -4.29
C LEU A 28 -9.67 -6.05 -5.52
N TRP A 29 -10.31 -4.90 -5.68
CA TRP A 29 -11.10 -4.60 -6.87
C TRP A 29 -10.27 -4.65 -8.16
N ARG A 30 -9.04 -4.12 -8.14
CA ARG A 30 -8.12 -4.16 -9.30
C ARG A 30 -7.72 -5.56 -9.75
N VAL A 31 -7.72 -6.53 -8.85
CA VAL A 31 -7.41 -7.94 -9.18
C VAL A 31 -8.67 -8.77 -9.47
N GLY A 32 -9.84 -8.14 -9.57
CA GLY A 32 -11.09 -8.80 -9.97
C GLY A 32 -11.96 -9.31 -8.80
N VAL A 33 -11.63 -8.96 -7.56
CA VAL A 33 -12.50 -9.25 -6.40
C VAL A 33 -13.75 -8.37 -6.48
N SER A 34 -14.92 -8.97 -6.22
CA SER A 34 -16.19 -8.25 -6.28
C SER A 34 -16.23 -7.07 -5.31
N THR A 35 -16.92 -5.99 -5.67
CA THR A 35 -17.08 -4.80 -4.81
C THR A 35 -17.66 -5.16 -3.45
N ALA A 36 -18.59 -6.13 -3.39
CA ALA A 36 -19.18 -6.61 -2.13
C ALA A 36 -18.15 -7.30 -1.23
N GLN A 37 -17.26 -8.13 -1.78
CA GLN A 37 -16.18 -8.76 -1.03
C GLN A 37 -15.10 -7.76 -0.63
N ALA A 38 -14.72 -6.84 -1.52
CA ALA A 38 -13.77 -5.78 -1.22
C ALA A 38 -14.28 -4.83 -0.12
N ALA A 39 -15.58 -4.53 -0.09
CA ALA A 39 -16.20 -3.68 0.92
C ALA A 39 -16.13 -4.28 2.34
N ARG A 40 -15.99 -5.61 2.48
CA ARG A 40 -15.81 -6.25 3.80
C ARG A 40 -14.56 -5.77 4.52
N MET A 41 -13.55 -5.28 3.80
CA MET A 41 -12.34 -4.71 4.40
C MET A 41 -12.59 -3.43 5.20
N ARG A 42 -13.74 -2.80 5.03
CA ARG A 42 -14.14 -1.59 5.78
C ARG A 42 -14.93 -1.89 7.04
N VAL A 43 -15.32 -3.15 7.27
CA VAL A 43 -16.03 -3.54 8.48
C VAL A 43 -15.05 -3.46 9.64
N ALA A 44 -15.37 -2.67 10.67
CA ALA A 44 -14.55 -2.53 11.86
C ALA A 44 -14.23 -3.91 12.46
N VAL A 45 -12.99 -4.08 12.90
CA VAL A 45 -12.52 -5.31 13.56
C VAL A 45 -12.04 -4.98 14.96
N GLU A 46 -12.22 -5.91 15.88
CA GLU A 46 -11.81 -5.74 17.26
C GLU A 46 -10.46 -6.42 17.50
N GLY A 47 -9.47 -5.61 17.88
CA GLY A 47 -8.15 -6.05 18.27
C GLY A 47 -7.35 -6.77 17.17
N ASP A 48 -6.20 -7.31 17.57
CA ASP A 48 -5.25 -7.96 16.67
C ASP A 48 -5.83 -9.23 16.02
N GLY A 49 -6.72 -9.95 16.73
CA GLY A 49 -7.38 -11.14 16.23
C GLY A 49 -8.24 -10.85 15.00
N GLY A 50 -9.16 -9.89 15.11
CA GLY A 50 -10.00 -9.51 13.98
C GLY A 50 -9.21 -8.91 12.80
N LEU A 51 -8.11 -8.23 13.08
CA LEU A 51 -7.22 -7.71 12.04
C LEU A 51 -6.49 -8.83 11.28
N ARG A 52 -6.05 -9.89 11.98
CA ARG A 52 -5.47 -11.10 11.36
C ARG A 52 -6.49 -11.82 10.48
N ASP A 53 -7.71 -12.01 10.97
CA ASP A 53 -8.79 -12.65 10.21
C ASP A 53 -9.12 -11.87 8.93
N ARG A 54 -9.11 -10.52 9.02
CA ARG A 54 -9.30 -9.67 7.84
C ARG A 54 -8.17 -9.85 6.82
N LEU A 55 -6.91 -9.94 7.27
CA LEU A 55 -5.77 -10.17 6.38
C LEU A 55 -5.83 -11.57 5.74
N ASP A 56 -6.25 -12.59 6.48
CA ASP A 56 -6.46 -13.95 5.95
C ASP A 56 -7.57 -13.99 4.90
N PHE A 57 -8.69 -13.30 5.17
CA PHE A 57 -9.74 -13.12 4.17
C PHE A 57 -9.20 -12.42 2.91
N ALA A 58 -8.45 -11.32 3.07
CA ALA A 58 -7.91 -10.58 1.94
C ALA A 58 -6.97 -11.45 1.10
N GLN A 59 -6.09 -12.22 1.73
CA GLN A 59 -5.19 -13.13 1.05
C GLN A 59 -5.98 -14.20 0.27
N GLY A 60 -6.98 -14.82 0.90
CA GLY A 60 -7.88 -15.75 0.24
C GLY A 60 -8.58 -15.12 -0.97
N ALA A 61 -9.12 -13.91 -0.80
CA ALA A 61 -9.80 -13.19 -1.87
C ALA A 61 -8.90 -12.93 -3.08
N VAL A 62 -7.60 -12.62 -2.87
CA VAL A 62 -6.62 -12.46 -3.95
C VAL A 62 -6.31 -13.78 -4.64
N MET A 63 -6.07 -14.85 -3.87
CA MET A 63 -5.74 -16.17 -4.42
C MET A 63 -6.88 -16.78 -5.26
N PHE A 64 -8.14 -16.51 -4.88
CA PHE A 64 -9.33 -16.98 -5.58
C PHE A 64 -9.94 -15.93 -6.51
N ALA A 65 -9.29 -14.78 -6.70
CA ALA A 65 -9.78 -13.77 -7.62
C ALA A 65 -9.78 -14.36 -9.04
N PRO A 66 -10.85 -14.14 -9.83
CA PRO A 66 -10.86 -14.60 -11.20
C PRO A 66 -9.73 -13.89 -11.95
N ALA A 67 -8.99 -14.62 -12.78
CA ALA A 67 -7.96 -14.05 -13.66
C ALA A 67 -8.61 -13.19 -14.77
N GLN A 68 -9.31 -12.12 -14.39
CA GLN A 68 -9.84 -11.15 -15.31
C GLN A 68 -8.76 -10.12 -15.60
N PRO A 69 -8.51 -9.79 -16.88
CA PRO A 69 -7.61 -8.72 -17.25
C PRO A 69 -8.25 -7.40 -16.78
N SER A 70 -7.63 -6.75 -15.79
CA SER A 70 -8.00 -5.40 -15.40
C SER A 70 -7.66 -4.42 -16.54
N GLN A 71 -8.63 -3.55 -16.87
CA GLN A 71 -8.42 -2.43 -17.79
C GLN A 71 -7.42 -1.44 -17.14
N GLY A 72 -6.13 -1.56 -17.49
CA GLY A 72 -5.13 -0.53 -17.20
C GLY A 72 -3.74 -1.05 -16.89
N ASP A 73 -2.87 -1.01 -17.91
CA ASP A 73 -1.40 -0.81 -17.94
C ASP A 73 -0.43 -1.56 -17.00
N LEU A 74 -0.89 -2.33 -16.02
CA LEU A 74 -0.09 -3.25 -15.20
C LEU A 74 -0.68 -4.65 -15.31
N PRO A 75 0.12 -5.71 -15.51
CA PRO A 75 -0.40 -7.08 -15.53
C PRO A 75 -1.11 -7.36 -14.20
N SER A 76 -2.39 -7.74 -14.25
CA SER A 76 -3.20 -8.10 -13.07
C SER A 76 -2.49 -9.12 -12.15
N ALA A 77 -1.69 -10.01 -12.76
CA ALA A 77 -0.86 -11.00 -12.06
C ALA A 77 0.24 -10.38 -11.18
N ASP A 78 0.91 -9.31 -11.63
CA ASP A 78 1.97 -8.64 -10.86
C ASP A 78 1.38 -7.90 -9.64
N VAL A 79 0.17 -7.38 -9.79
CA VAL A 79 -0.57 -6.72 -8.70
C VAL A 79 -1.05 -7.75 -7.66
N ALA A 80 -1.59 -8.89 -8.10
CA ALA A 80 -2.02 -9.96 -7.20
C ALA A 80 -0.84 -10.51 -6.37
N GLN A 81 0.29 -10.81 -7.01
CA GLN A 81 1.49 -11.27 -6.31
C GLN A 81 2.01 -10.22 -5.31
N SER A 82 2.09 -8.95 -5.73
CA SER A 82 2.50 -7.86 -4.85
C SER A 82 1.57 -7.71 -3.64
N LEU A 83 0.27 -7.93 -3.83
CA LEU A 83 -0.72 -7.82 -2.78
C LEU A 83 -0.61 -8.97 -1.77
N ILE A 84 -0.34 -10.20 -2.22
CA ILE A 84 -0.07 -11.34 -1.34
C ILE A 84 1.17 -11.09 -0.46
N GLU A 85 2.24 -10.56 -1.05
CA GLU A 85 3.44 -10.19 -0.31
C GLU A 85 3.17 -9.10 0.74
N ILE A 86 2.43 -8.06 0.35
CA ILE A 86 2.04 -6.98 1.26
C ILE A 86 1.22 -7.51 2.43
N ILE A 87 0.22 -8.37 2.17
CA ILE A 87 -0.60 -8.97 3.23
C ILE A 87 0.25 -9.83 4.16
N SER A 88 1.19 -10.61 3.59
CA SER A 88 2.12 -11.44 4.37
C SER A 88 3.03 -10.59 5.26
N GLU A 89 3.54 -9.47 4.76
CA GLU A 89 4.36 -8.53 5.53
C GLU A 89 3.57 -7.86 6.67
N LEU A 90 2.31 -7.48 6.44
CA LEU A 90 1.44 -6.94 7.50
C LEU A 90 1.18 -7.97 8.59
N ARG A 91 0.94 -9.23 8.22
CA ARG A 91 0.80 -10.34 9.18
C ARG A 91 2.08 -10.55 9.99
N ALA A 92 3.23 -10.52 9.33
CA ALA A 92 4.53 -10.62 9.99
C ALA A 92 4.74 -9.46 10.99
N ALA A 93 4.41 -8.22 10.60
CA ALA A 93 4.50 -7.07 11.51
C ALA A 93 3.64 -7.27 12.77
N LEU A 94 2.41 -7.79 12.63
CA LEU A 94 1.52 -8.08 13.77
C LEU A 94 2.02 -9.22 14.67
N ALA A 95 2.79 -10.16 14.12
CA ALA A 95 3.38 -11.26 14.90
C ALA A 95 4.66 -10.82 15.62
N GLU A 96 5.44 -9.93 15.00
CA GLU A 96 6.74 -9.46 15.48
C GLU A 96 6.63 -8.28 16.46
N ALA A 97 5.48 -7.59 16.51
CA ALA A 97 5.26 -6.36 17.29
C ALA A 97 5.61 -6.45 18.79
N ASP A 98 5.49 -7.64 19.40
CA ASP A 98 5.84 -7.85 20.82
C ASP A 98 7.33 -7.99 21.06
N ALA A 99 8.07 -8.51 20.08
CA ALA A 99 9.49 -8.82 20.19
C ALA A 99 10.35 -7.68 19.64
N ASP A 100 9.94 -7.08 18.52
CA ASP A 100 10.63 -5.97 17.86
C ASP A 100 9.62 -4.98 17.25
N LEU A 101 9.14 -4.06 18.09
CA LEU A 101 8.18 -3.03 17.68
C LEU A 101 8.76 -2.09 16.61
N ASP A 102 10.05 -1.74 16.70
CA ASP A 102 10.69 -0.85 15.73
C ASP A 102 10.84 -1.55 14.36
N GLY A 103 11.21 -2.82 14.36
CA GLY A 103 11.25 -3.66 13.16
C GLY A 103 9.88 -3.79 12.51
N ALA A 104 8.84 -4.07 13.31
CA ALA A 104 7.46 -4.13 12.84
C ALA A 104 7.00 -2.80 12.25
N GLN A 105 7.32 -1.66 12.89
CA GLN A 105 7.00 -0.32 12.40
C GLN A 105 7.67 -0.03 11.04
N ARG A 106 8.97 -0.32 10.90
CA ARG A 106 9.69 -0.13 9.63
C ARG A 106 9.09 -0.97 8.50
N ARG A 107 8.61 -2.17 8.81
CA ARG A 107 7.92 -3.05 7.87
C ARG A 107 6.61 -2.42 7.40
N VAL A 108 5.78 -1.93 8.33
CA VAL A 108 4.52 -1.24 8.02
C VAL A 108 4.76 0.01 7.15
N ASP A 109 5.79 0.80 7.45
CA ASP A 109 6.15 1.97 6.64
C ASP A 109 6.60 1.59 5.23
N SER A 110 7.34 0.48 5.08
CA SER A 110 7.71 -0.07 3.79
C SER A 110 6.49 -0.51 2.99
N VAL A 111 5.57 -1.23 3.62
CA VAL A 111 4.29 -1.66 3.04
C VAL A 111 3.48 -0.45 2.56
N ASN A 112 3.35 0.59 3.38
CA ASN A 112 2.62 1.81 3.01
C ASN A 112 3.20 2.45 1.74
N ARG A 113 4.53 2.56 1.63
CA ARG A 113 5.20 3.06 0.42
C ARG A 113 4.93 2.17 -0.80
N ARG A 114 4.91 0.85 -0.64
CA ARG A 114 4.58 -0.11 -1.72
C ARG A 114 3.15 0.04 -2.18
N LEU A 115 2.19 0.11 -1.24
CA LEU A 115 0.77 0.31 -1.53
C LEU A 115 0.54 1.60 -2.33
N ILE A 116 1.16 2.72 -1.92
CA ILE A 116 1.07 3.99 -2.63
C ILE A 116 1.57 3.86 -4.08
N ARG A 117 2.72 3.19 -4.29
CA ARG A 117 3.26 2.97 -5.65
C ARG A 117 2.32 2.13 -6.52
N LEU A 118 1.70 1.09 -5.95
CA LEU A 118 0.73 0.25 -6.66
C LEU A 118 -0.53 1.04 -7.01
N VAL A 119 -1.02 1.90 -6.12
CA VAL A 119 -2.25 2.67 -6.33
C VAL A 119 -2.06 3.79 -7.34
N VAL A 120 -1.07 4.66 -7.10
CA VAL A 120 -0.78 5.86 -7.92
C VAL A 120 -0.22 5.46 -9.29
N GLY A 121 0.26 4.22 -9.43
CA GLY A 121 1.12 3.82 -10.52
C GLY A 121 2.53 4.33 -10.25
N ALA A 122 3.54 3.48 -10.42
CA ALA A 122 4.90 4.00 -10.48
C ALA A 122 4.95 5.02 -11.63
N PRO A 123 5.54 6.23 -11.46
CA PRO A 123 5.99 6.94 -12.64
C PRO A 123 6.84 5.94 -13.41
N ARG A 124 6.53 5.71 -14.69
CA ARG A 124 7.32 4.83 -15.55
C ARG A 124 8.77 5.30 -15.37
N SER A 125 9.54 4.56 -14.56
CA SER A 125 10.97 4.78 -14.52
C SER A 125 11.39 4.63 -15.97
N PRO A 126 12.07 5.62 -16.58
CA PRO A 126 12.51 5.46 -17.94
C PRO A 126 13.32 4.17 -17.93
N ARG A 127 12.73 3.14 -18.55
CA ARG A 127 13.39 1.88 -18.86
C ARG A 127 14.74 2.32 -19.41
N PRO A 128 15.88 1.85 -18.89
CA PRO A 128 17.15 2.15 -19.51
C PRO A 128 17.06 1.55 -20.90
N ALA A 129 16.62 2.36 -21.85
CA ALA A 129 16.73 2.06 -23.24
C ALA A 129 18.23 1.87 -23.39
N ARG A 130 18.63 0.68 -23.82
CA ARG A 130 19.99 0.43 -24.31
C ARG A 130 20.16 1.33 -25.52
N VAL A 131 20.40 2.61 -25.27
CA VAL A 131 20.75 3.60 -26.25
C VAL A 131 22.22 3.81 -26.02
N SER A 132 22.98 3.08 -26.80
CA SER A 132 24.29 3.51 -27.25
C SER A 132 24.14 4.90 -27.87
N GLN A 133 24.17 5.96 -27.06
CA GLN A 133 24.35 7.31 -27.53
C GLN A 133 25.38 7.99 -26.66
N ARG A 134 26.51 8.24 -27.32
CA ARG A 134 27.51 9.26 -27.03
C ARG A 134 26.99 10.32 -26.07
N TYR A 135 27.61 10.37 -24.90
CA TYR A 135 27.66 11.57 -24.08
C TYR A 135 28.35 12.66 -24.88
N GLU A 136 27.59 13.57 -25.48
CA GLU A 136 28.07 14.91 -25.77
C GLU A 136 27.52 15.84 -24.69
N PHE A 137 28.46 16.34 -23.88
CA PHE A 137 28.25 17.37 -22.87
C PHE A 137 27.78 18.65 -23.58
N GLY A 138 26.57 19.11 -23.27
CA GLY A 138 26.02 20.38 -23.75
C GLY A 138 25.24 21.04 -22.64
N ALA A 139 25.66 22.24 -22.25
CA ALA A 139 25.11 23.05 -21.18
C ALA A 139 23.61 23.34 -21.36
N GLY A 140 22.86 23.32 -20.24
CA GLY A 140 21.49 23.82 -20.19
C GLY A 140 20.66 23.21 -19.08
N GLU A 141 20.58 23.93 -17.95
CA GLU A 141 19.53 23.88 -16.91
C GLU A 141 19.11 22.51 -16.35
N ILE A 142 19.55 22.22 -15.12
CA ILE A 142 18.91 21.23 -14.24
C ILE A 142 17.59 21.86 -13.74
N PRO A 143 16.40 21.33 -14.07
CA PRO A 143 15.18 21.78 -13.41
C PRO A 143 15.28 21.33 -11.96
N ARG A 144 15.35 22.29 -11.03
CA ARG A 144 15.20 22.06 -9.60
C ARG A 144 13.79 21.54 -9.31
N LEU A 145 13.55 20.25 -9.52
CA LEU A 145 12.43 19.51 -8.96
C LEU A 145 12.72 19.20 -7.48
N THR A 146 13.08 20.25 -6.72
CA THR A 146 12.98 20.28 -5.27
C THR A 146 11.61 20.80 -4.91
N GLN A 147 10.57 19.96 -4.97
CA GLN A 147 9.37 20.15 -4.16
C GLN A 147 8.82 18.79 -3.72
N ALA A 148 9.28 18.36 -2.54
CA ALA A 148 8.41 17.65 -1.62
C ALA A 148 7.16 18.51 -1.35
N ASN A 149 5.97 17.88 -1.31
CA ASN A 149 4.64 18.45 -1.01
C ASN A 149 3.60 18.48 -2.15
N TRP A 150 3.79 17.72 -3.23
CA TRP A 150 2.68 17.50 -4.18
C TRP A 150 1.49 16.75 -3.54
N TRP A 151 1.74 15.90 -2.55
CA TRP A 151 0.71 15.12 -1.85
C TRP A 151 -0.23 15.98 -0.98
N MET A 152 0.24 17.09 -0.38
CA MET A 152 -0.63 18.01 0.38
C MET A 152 -1.68 18.71 -0.52
N ARG A 153 -1.38 18.94 -1.79
CA ARG A 153 -2.34 19.54 -2.74
C ARG A 153 -3.48 18.60 -3.14
N LEU A 154 -3.28 17.28 -3.03
CA LEU A 154 -4.35 16.31 -3.27
C LEU A 154 -5.37 16.25 -2.10
N PHE A 155 -4.97 16.63 -0.88
CA PHE A 155 -5.85 16.60 0.30
C PHE A 155 -6.54 17.95 0.61
N ALA A 156 -6.12 19.05 -0.03
CA ALA A 156 -6.76 20.36 0.17
C ALA A 156 -8.07 20.55 -0.63
N ARG A 157 -8.35 19.72 -1.64
CA ARG A 157 -9.49 19.93 -2.55
C ARG A 157 -10.79 19.22 -2.15
N THR A 158 -10.80 18.45 -1.07
CA THR A 158 -12.02 17.79 -0.56
C THR A 158 -12.83 18.62 0.42
N SER A 159 -12.38 19.82 0.81
CA SER A 159 -13.08 20.68 1.78
C SER A 159 -13.89 21.83 1.14
N ALA A 160 -13.97 21.93 -0.19
CA ALA A 160 -14.58 23.07 -0.88
C ALA A 160 -15.89 22.73 -1.63
N LEU A 161 -16.61 21.69 -1.22
CA LEU A 161 -17.92 21.33 -1.77
C LEU A 161 -18.91 21.02 -0.64
N VAL A 162 -19.03 21.97 0.29
CA VAL A 162 -20.23 22.16 1.11
C VAL A 162 -20.49 23.67 1.18
N ARG A 163 -21.27 24.17 0.22
CA ARG A 163 -22.21 25.27 0.38
C ARG A 163 -23.12 25.34 -0.83
#